data_AF-A0A3A6MVP9-F1
#
_entry.id   AF-A0A3A6MVP9-F1
#
_cell.length_a   1.000
_cell.length_b   1.000
_cell.length_c   1.000
_cell.angle_alpha   90.00
_cell.angle_beta   90.00
_cell.angle_gamma   90.00
#
_symmetry.space_group_name_H-M   'P 1'
#
loop_
_entity.id
_entity.type
_entity.pdbx_description
1 polymer ?
#
loop_
_entity_poly.entity_id
_entity_poly.type
_entity_poly.pdbx_seq_one_letter_code
_entity_poly.pdbx_strand_id
1 'polypeptide(L)'
;MSEENGLPMKERPRYHNLKRMANDHWKEHRPKMYRELKKSGQLEEALSEAARFTVEAADLIFEQLKKQHPYPKTENNLEIAAHYNWLRNTAWELVREQYILLPSERDKRNLW
;
A
#
# COMPACT_ATOMS: atom_id res chain seq x y z
N MET A 1 -14.04 8.22 -30.15
CA MET A 1 -13.72 9.20 -29.09
C MET A 1 -13.98 8.51 -27.77
N SER A 2 -12.87 8.20 -27.09
CA SER A 2 -12.69 7.82 -25.68
C SER A 2 -13.73 6.92 -25.02
N GLU A 3 -13.56 5.60 -25.18
CA GLU A 3 -13.90 4.64 -24.14
C GLU A 3 -12.93 4.85 -22.96
N GLU A 4 -13.30 5.68 -22.00
CA GLU A 4 -12.71 5.60 -20.66
C GLU A 4 -13.21 4.32 -20.02
N ASN A 5 -12.49 3.23 -20.31
CA ASN A 5 -12.46 2.03 -19.50
C ASN A 5 -12.04 2.45 -18.09
N GLY A 6 -13.03 2.74 -17.25
CA GLY A 6 -12.85 2.86 -15.81
C GLY A 6 -12.21 1.57 -15.33
N LEU A 7 -10.89 1.62 -15.15
CA LEU A 7 -10.10 0.52 -14.62
C LEU A 7 -10.82 0.03 -13.37
N PRO A 8 -11.08 -1.29 -13.23
CA PRO A 8 -11.72 -1.81 -12.03
C PRO A 8 -10.87 -1.34 -10.86
N MET A 9 -11.45 -0.53 -9.96
CA MET A 9 -10.81 -0.18 -8.70
C MET A 9 -10.41 -1.51 -8.08
N LYS A 10 -9.13 -1.88 -8.19
CA LYS A 10 -8.60 -3.09 -7.56
C LYS A 10 -8.90 -2.90 -6.08
N GLU A 11 -9.88 -3.63 -5.57
CA GLU A 11 -10.32 -3.50 -4.18
C GLU A 11 -9.08 -3.58 -3.30
N ARG A 12 -8.77 -2.47 -2.63
CA ARG A 12 -7.64 -2.44 -1.70
C ARG A 12 -7.90 -3.54 -0.67
N PRO A 13 -6.91 -4.40 -0.36
CA PRO A 13 -7.07 -5.34 0.73
C PRO A 13 -7.40 -4.55 2.00
N ARG A 14 -8.43 -5.00 2.73
CA ARG A 14 -8.74 -4.43 4.06
C ARG A 14 -7.43 -4.26 4.81
N TYR A 15 -7.23 -3.08 5.36
CA TYR A 15 -6.02 -2.65 6.06
C TYR A 15 -5.44 -3.71 7.03
N HIS A 16 -6.27 -4.56 7.63
CA HIS A 16 -5.82 -5.63 8.52
C HIS A 16 -5.07 -6.79 7.82
N ASN A 17 -5.02 -6.85 6.48
CA ASN A 17 -4.39 -7.95 5.72
C ASN A 17 -2.97 -7.63 5.19
N LEU A 18 -2.40 -6.48 5.55
CA LEU A 18 -1.11 -6.02 5.03
C LEU A 18 0.05 -6.99 5.33
N LYS A 19 0.04 -7.62 6.50
CA LYS A 19 1.07 -8.59 6.90
C LYS A 19 1.11 -9.83 6.00
N ARG A 20 -0.06 -10.38 5.67
CA ARG A 20 -0.18 -11.51 4.72
C ARG A 20 0.30 -11.11 3.34
N MET A 21 -0.07 -9.91 2.89
CA MET A 21 0.38 -9.40 1.60
C MET A 21 1.90 -9.20 1.54
N ALA A 22 2.53 -8.67 2.60
CA ALA A 22 3.98 -8.59 2.69
C ALA A 22 4.63 -9.98 2.65
N ASN A 23 4.08 -10.94 3.39
CA ASN A 23 4.58 -12.30 3.42
C ASN A 23 4.59 -12.94 2.04
N ASP A 24 3.47 -12.88 1.32
CA ASP A 24 3.31 -13.49 0.01
C ASP A 24 4.23 -12.79 -1.01
N HIS A 25 4.24 -11.45 -1.02
CA HIS A 25 5.09 -10.65 -1.92
C HIS A 25 6.58 -10.89 -1.68
N TRP A 26 7.03 -10.88 -0.43
CA TRP A 26 8.45 -11.05 -0.10
C TRP A 26 8.92 -12.47 -0.43
N LYS A 27 8.07 -13.47 -0.21
CA LYS A 27 8.37 -14.86 -0.55
C LYS A 27 8.57 -15.05 -2.05
N GLU A 28 7.76 -14.36 -2.87
CA GLU A 28 7.81 -14.45 -4.34
C GLU A 28 8.93 -13.59 -4.94
N HIS A 29 9.01 -12.31 -4.56
CA HIS A 29 9.86 -11.32 -5.24
C HIS A 29 11.18 -11.03 -4.53
N ARG A 30 11.29 -11.40 -3.25
CA ARG A 30 12.50 -11.22 -2.43
C ARG A 30 12.90 -12.49 -1.67
N PRO A 31 13.08 -13.62 -2.38
CA PRO A 31 13.25 -14.93 -1.75
C PRO A 31 14.53 -15.07 -0.92
N LYS A 32 15.61 -14.31 -1.21
CA LYS A 32 16.84 -14.38 -0.39
C LYS A 32 16.60 -13.69 0.96
N MET A 33 16.11 -12.46 0.94
CA MET A 33 15.74 -11.70 2.14
C MET A 33 14.74 -12.50 2.99
N TYR A 34 13.71 -13.07 2.36
CA TYR A 34 12.71 -13.88 3.06
C TYR A 34 13.35 -15.08 3.78
N ARG A 35 14.27 -15.80 3.12
CA ARG A 35 14.98 -16.95 3.73
C ARG A 35 15.90 -16.52 4.86
N GLU A 36 16.59 -15.40 4.72
CA GLU A 36 17.47 -14.85 5.75
C GLU A 36 16.69 -14.47 7.00
N LEU A 37 15.60 -13.70 6.85
CA LEU A 37 14.70 -13.33 7.95
C LEU A 37 14.07 -14.56 8.61
N LYS A 38 13.69 -15.58 7.82
CA LYS A 38 13.17 -16.83 8.36
C LYS A 38 14.23 -17.59 9.16
N LYS A 39 15.47 -17.62 8.67
CA LYS A 39 16.60 -18.31 9.32
C LYS A 39 17.02 -17.60 10.61
N SER A 40 16.95 -16.27 10.66
CA SER A 40 17.26 -15.49 11.86
C SER A 40 16.12 -15.43 12.88
N GLY A 41 14.92 -15.92 12.54
CA GLY A 41 13.74 -15.83 13.40
C GLY A 41 13.05 -14.45 13.39
N GLN A 42 13.52 -13.51 12.56
CA GLN A 42 13.04 -12.12 12.52
C GLN A 42 11.91 -11.89 11.51
N LEU A 43 11.51 -12.92 10.74
CA LEU A 43 10.50 -12.77 9.69
C LEU A 43 9.17 -12.20 10.21
N GLU A 44 8.69 -12.71 11.35
CA GLU A 44 7.39 -12.33 11.90
C GLU A 44 7.36 -10.87 12.36
N GLU A 45 8.44 -10.42 13.00
CA GLU A 45 8.65 -9.04 13.42
C GLU A 45 8.74 -8.12 12.21
N ALA A 46 9.60 -8.45 11.23
CA ALA A 46 9.76 -7.67 10.01
C ALA A 46 8.44 -7.50 9.24
N LEU A 47 7.63 -8.55 9.14
CA LEU A 47 6.30 -8.48 8.50
C LEU A 47 5.32 -7.59 9.28
N SER A 48 5.39 -7.63 10.62
CA SER A 48 4.53 -6.82 11.49
C SER A 48 4.94 -5.35 11.44
N GLU A 49 6.24 -5.06 11.42
CA GLU A 49 6.79 -3.73 11.24
C GLU A 49 6.46 -3.16 9.86
N ALA A 50 6.64 -3.95 8.80
CA ALA A 50 6.28 -3.51 7.45
C ALA A 50 4.80 -3.15 7.36
N ALA A 51 3.92 -3.98 7.94
CA ALA A 51 2.50 -3.65 8.05
C ALA A 51 2.32 -2.32 8.77
N ARG A 52 2.81 -2.19 10.01
CA ARG A 52 2.67 -0.98 10.84
C ARG A 52 3.24 0.29 10.17
N PHE A 53 4.41 0.24 9.58
CA PHE A 53 4.98 1.42 8.90
C PHE A 53 4.15 1.84 7.70
N THR A 54 3.55 0.89 6.98
CA THR A 54 2.71 1.24 5.83
C THR A 54 1.39 1.88 6.25
N VAL A 55 0.84 1.46 7.38
CA VAL A 55 -0.29 2.14 8.02
C VAL A 55 0.07 3.59 8.30
N GLU A 56 1.13 3.79 9.07
CA GLU A 56 1.48 5.11 9.61
C GLU A 56 1.82 6.07 8.47
N ALA A 57 2.54 5.58 7.46
CA ALA A 57 2.84 6.33 6.26
C ALA A 57 1.56 6.65 5.46
N ALA A 58 0.66 5.69 5.27
CA ALA A 58 -0.59 5.93 4.55
C ALA A 58 -1.50 6.93 5.28
N ASP A 59 -1.59 6.88 6.60
CA ASP A 59 -2.40 7.82 7.38
C ASP A 59 -1.82 9.24 7.32
N LEU A 60 -0.49 9.37 7.34
CA LEU A 60 0.19 10.65 7.14
C LEU A 60 -0.11 11.24 5.75
N ILE A 61 0.03 10.44 4.70
CA ILE A 61 -0.27 10.87 3.32
C ILE A 61 -1.76 11.19 3.16
N PHE A 62 -2.65 10.42 3.78
CA PHE A 62 -4.09 10.69 3.75
C PHE A 62 -4.43 12.06 4.32
N GLU A 63 -3.88 12.43 5.48
CA GLU A 63 -4.12 13.77 6.05
C GLU A 63 -3.51 14.88 5.19
N GLN A 64 -2.41 14.63 4.48
CA GLN A 64 -1.86 15.58 3.50
C GLN A 64 -2.79 15.74 2.29
N LEU A 65 -3.25 14.63 1.71
CA LEU A 65 -4.16 14.64 0.57
C LEU A 65 -5.49 15.32 0.92
N LYS A 66 -6.02 15.09 2.13
CA LYS A 66 -7.24 15.75 2.62
C LYS A 66 -7.10 17.26 2.75
N LYS A 67 -5.91 17.77 3.06
CA LYS A 67 -5.62 19.23 3.06
C LYS A 67 -5.58 19.80 1.63
N GLN A 68 -5.04 19.05 0.68
CA GLN A 68 -4.91 19.46 -0.72
C GLN A 68 -6.23 19.32 -1.50
N HIS A 69 -7.00 18.28 -1.18
CA HIS A 69 -8.25 17.88 -1.80
C HIS A 69 -9.33 17.73 -0.73
N PRO A 70 -9.85 18.86 -0.19
CA PRO A 70 -10.88 18.83 0.83
C PRO A 70 -12.16 18.14 0.32
N TYR A 71 -12.97 17.63 1.25
CA TYR A 71 -14.22 16.97 0.89
C TYR A 71 -15.17 17.90 0.12
N PRO A 72 -15.94 17.34 -0.83
CA PRO A 72 -16.98 18.09 -1.51
C PRO A 72 -18.02 18.58 -0.50
N LYS A 73 -18.44 19.85 -0.64
CA LYS A 73 -19.48 20.46 0.20
C LYS A 73 -20.86 20.14 -0.39
N THR A 74 -21.30 18.90 -0.22
CA THR A 74 -22.56 18.36 -0.76
C THR A 74 -23.29 17.59 0.33
N GLU A 75 -24.61 17.46 0.22
CA GLU A 75 -25.41 16.58 1.08
C GLU A 75 -25.39 15.12 0.59
N ASN A 76 -24.83 14.87 -0.60
CA ASN A 76 -24.73 13.54 -1.16
C ASN A 76 -23.67 12.71 -0.43
N ASN A 77 -24.11 11.88 0.51
CA ASN A 77 -23.25 10.97 1.28
C ASN A 77 -22.45 10.00 0.41
N LEU A 78 -22.96 9.59 -0.76
CA LEU A 78 -22.23 8.69 -1.67
C LEU A 78 -21.01 9.38 -2.30
N GLU A 79 -21.15 10.66 -2.63
CA GLU A 79 -20.06 11.47 -3.19
C GLU A 79 -18.95 11.70 -2.16
N ILE A 80 -19.33 12.01 -0.92
CA ILE A 80 -18.38 12.14 0.21
C ILE A 80 -17.64 10.83 0.44
N ALA A 81 -18.35 9.70 0.45
CA ALA A 81 -17.76 8.38 0.64
C ALA A 81 -16.83 7.99 -0.52
N ALA A 82 -17.21 8.28 -1.76
CA ALA A 82 -16.36 8.05 -2.92
C ALA A 82 -15.05 8.86 -2.83
N HIS A 83 -15.15 10.15 -2.47
CA HIS A 83 -13.97 11.02 -2.28
C HIS A 83 -13.07 10.53 -1.14
N TYR A 84 -13.67 10.11 -0.02
CA TYR A 84 -12.94 9.50 1.10
C TYR A 84 -12.16 8.26 0.66
N ASN A 85 -12.83 7.34 -0.05
CA ASN A 85 -12.22 6.11 -0.54
C ASN A 85 -11.08 6.40 -1.52
N TRP A 86 -11.26 7.37 -2.42
CA TRP A 86 -10.21 7.83 -3.32
C TRP A 86 -8.99 8.31 -2.54
N LEU A 87 -9.15 9.24 -1.59
CA LEU A 87 -8.05 9.74 -0.74
C LEU A 87 -7.32 8.60 -0.02
N ARG A 88 -8.06 7.67 0.60
CA ARG A 88 -7.48 6.51 1.32
C ARG A 88 -6.74 5.57 0.38
N ASN A 89 -7.25 5.36 -0.83
CA ASN A 89 -6.64 4.51 -1.83
C ASN A 89 -5.35 5.15 -2.36
N THR A 90 -5.40 6.40 -2.79
CA THR A 90 -4.23 7.13 -3.27
C THR A 90 -3.11 7.15 -2.22
N ALA A 91 -3.44 7.40 -0.96
CA ALA A 91 -2.46 7.38 0.12
C ALA A 91 -1.74 6.03 0.25
N TRP A 92 -2.47 4.93 0.10
CA TRP A 92 -1.92 3.58 0.10
C TRP A 92 -1.02 3.30 -1.09
N GLU A 93 -1.45 3.68 -2.29
CA GLU A 93 -0.68 3.44 -3.51
C GLU A 93 0.69 4.12 -3.47
N LEU A 94 0.76 5.30 -2.84
CA LEU A 94 2.00 6.06 -2.69
C LEU A 94 3.02 5.43 -1.73
N VAL A 95 2.57 4.58 -0.80
CA VAL A 95 3.44 4.02 0.25
C VAL A 95 3.65 2.51 0.15
N ARG A 96 2.82 1.81 -0.63
CA ARG A 96 2.82 0.33 -0.65
C ARG A 96 4.16 -0.28 -1.05
N GLU A 97 4.91 0.38 -1.93
CA GLU A 97 6.21 -0.11 -2.44
C GLU A 97 7.39 0.21 -1.51
N GLN A 98 7.16 1.01 -0.45
CA GLN A 98 8.21 1.37 0.52
C GLN A 98 8.44 0.27 1.55
N TYR A 99 7.40 -0.50 1.89
CA TYR A 99 7.44 -1.48 2.98
C TYR A 99 6.80 -2.83 2.61
N ILE A 100 5.66 -2.86 1.91
CA ILE A 100 4.94 -4.13 1.62
C ILE A 100 5.38 -4.72 0.29
N LEU A 101 5.17 -3.98 -0.79
CA LEU A 101 5.43 -4.39 -2.17
C LEU A 101 6.85 -3.96 -2.59
N LEU A 102 7.83 -4.32 -1.77
CA LEU A 102 9.23 -3.97 -2.01
C LEU A 102 9.67 -4.41 -3.42
N PRO A 103 10.46 -3.60 -4.14
CA PRO A 103 11.00 -3.97 -5.44
C PRO A 103 11.74 -5.31 -5.39
N SER A 104 11.74 -6.06 -6.50
CA SER A 104 12.36 -7.37 -6.51
C SER A 104 13.87 -7.29 -6.25
N GLU A 105 14.45 -8.38 -5.76
CA GLU A 105 15.91 -8.45 -5.55
C GLU A 105 16.71 -8.30 -6.86
N ARG A 106 16.08 -8.55 -8.01
CA ARG A 106 16.71 -8.35 -9.32
C ARG A 106 16.73 -6.87 -9.71
N ASP A 107 15.66 -6.13 -9.38
CA ASP A 107 15.56 -4.70 -9.69
C ASP A 107 16.56 -3.87 -8.89
N LYS A 108 16.89 -4.28 -7.65
CA LYS A 108 17.94 -3.64 -6.84
C LYS A 108 19.34 -3.68 -7.48
N ARG A 109 19.60 -4.56 -8.45
CA ARG A 109 20.92 -4.65 -9.12
C ARG A 109 21.14 -3.63 -10.23
N ASN A 110 20.11 -2.89 -10.65
CA ASN A 110 20.18 -2.03 -11.84
C ASN A 110 20.18 -0.51 -11.53
N LEU A 111 20.55 -0.11 -10.31
CA LEU A 111 20.56 1.31 -9.92
C LEU A 111 21.97 1.94 -9.77
N TRP A 112 23.06 1.21 -10.05
CA TRP A 112 24.43 1.76 -10.04
C TRP A 112 25.32 1.00 -11.02
#